data_AF-A0A925LD30-F1
#
_entry.id   AF-A0A925LD30-F1
#
_cell.length_a   1.000
_cell.length_b   1.000
_cell.length_c   1.000
_cell.angle_alpha   90.00
_cell.angle_beta   90.00
_cell.angle_gamma   90.00
#
_symmetry.space_group_name_H-M   'P 1'
#
loop_
_entity.id
_entity.type
_entity.pdbx_description
1 polymer ?
#
loop_
_entity_poly.entity_id
_entity_poly.type
_entity_poly.pdbx_seq_one_letter_code
_entity_poly.pdbx_strand_id
1 'polypeptide(L)'
;VAAVGTSIAIPGLGLVIAGPLAAAIAGAGAGAATGGLVGALVGWGMPEERVKRYDEGIRKGGILMGFSPRNDDDADYIHNTWTTSRAQDVYR
;
A
#
# COMPACT_ATOMS: atom_id res chain seq x y z
N VAL A 1 -21.79 -7.88 -13.93
CA VAL A 1 -21.11 -8.60 -12.82
C VAL A 1 -21.20 -7.72 -11.60
N ALA A 2 -22.05 -8.08 -10.63
CA ALA A 2 -22.26 -7.29 -9.41
C ALA A 2 -21.24 -7.74 -8.34
N ALA A 3 -20.33 -6.84 -7.94
CA ALA A 3 -19.44 -7.06 -6.81
C ALA A 3 -20.27 -6.85 -5.53
N VAL A 4 -20.73 -7.94 -4.92
CA VAL A 4 -21.34 -7.92 -3.60
C VAL A 4 -20.24 -7.53 -2.61
N GLY A 5 -20.37 -6.33 -2.02
CA GLY A 5 -19.40 -5.78 -1.10
C GLY A 5 -19.28 -6.63 0.17
N THR A 6 -18.24 -7.45 0.24
CA THR A 6 -17.78 -8.02 1.50
C THR A 6 -16.97 -6.96 2.23
N SER A 7 -17.55 -6.40 3.28
CA SER A 7 -16.77 -5.65 4.26
C SER A 7 -15.87 -6.65 4.98
N ILE A 8 -14.56 -6.52 4.77
CA ILE A 8 -13.57 -7.25 5.57
C ILE A 8 -13.18 -6.33 6.71
N ALA A 9 -13.61 -6.67 7.92
CA ALA A 9 -13.12 -6.07 9.14
C ALA A 9 -11.88 -6.86 9.59
N ILE A 10 -10.75 -6.19 9.77
CA ILE A 10 -9.56 -6.80 10.38
C ILE A 10 -9.56 -6.43 11.88
N PRO A 11 -10.05 -7.32 12.76
CA PRO A 11 -10.07 -7.04 14.20
C PRO A 11 -8.64 -6.86 14.73
N GLY A 12 -8.43 -5.82 15.55
CA GLY A 12 -7.12 -5.45 16.11
C GLY A 12 -6.44 -4.27 15.39
N LEU A 13 -6.81 -3.97 14.14
CA LEU A 13 -6.28 -2.81 13.38
C LEU A 13 -7.30 -1.68 13.21
N GLY A 14 -8.59 -1.92 13.48
CA GLY A 14 -9.65 -0.91 13.30
C GLY A 14 -9.93 -0.56 11.83
N LEU A 15 -9.41 -1.34 10.88
CA LEU A 15 -9.59 -1.11 9.45
C LEU A 15 -10.87 -1.78 8.95
N VAL A 16 -11.75 -0.97 8.36
CA VAL A 16 -12.96 -1.43 7.67
C VAL A 16 -12.81 -1.11 6.19
N ILE A 17 -12.66 -2.13 5.36
CA ILE A 17 -12.56 -1.96 3.91
C ILE A 17 -13.93 -2.24 3.30
N ALA A 18 -14.58 -1.21 2.78
CA ALA A 18 -15.88 -1.31 2.14
C ALA A 18 -15.87 -0.68 0.74
N GLY A 19 -16.64 -1.24 -0.19
CA GLY A 19 -16.87 -0.65 -1.51
C GLY A 19 -15.79 -0.96 -2.57
N PRO A 20 -15.65 -0.11 -3.61
CA PRO A 20 -14.75 -0.33 -4.73
C PRO A 20 -13.30 -0.61 -4.34
N LEU A 21 -12.85 -0.18 -3.15
CA LEU A 21 -11.55 -0.51 -2.57
C LEU A 21 -11.36 -2.01 -2.30
N ALA A 22 -12.38 -2.73 -1.84
CA ALA A 22 -12.31 -4.18 -1.67
C ALA A 22 -12.20 -4.90 -3.02
N ALA A 23 -12.95 -4.42 -4.02
CA ALA A 23 -12.85 -4.89 -5.40
C ALA A 23 -11.51 -4.53 -6.05
N ALA A 24 -10.94 -3.36 -5.72
CA ALA A 24 -9.61 -2.96 -6.15
C ALA A 24 -8.52 -3.80 -5.49
N ILE A 25 -8.67 -4.23 -4.23
CA ILE A 25 -7.73 -5.15 -3.58
C ILE A 25 -7.85 -6.56 -4.18
N ALA A 26 -9.06 -7.06 -4.40
CA ALA A 26 -9.28 -8.35 -5.07
C ALA A 26 -8.78 -8.34 -6.53
N GLY A 27 -9.05 -7.25 -7.25
CA GLY A 27 -8.57 -6.99 -8.61
C GLY A 27 -7.07 -6.73 -8.68
N ALA A 28 -6.49 -6.07 -7.67
CA ALA A 28 -5.05 -5.93 -7.51
C ALA A 28 -4.40 -7.30 -7.26
N GLY A 29 -5.06 -8.22 -6.53
CA GLY A 29 -4.59 -9.60 -6.43
C GLY A 29 -4.47 -10.31 -7.78
N ALA A 30 -5.43 -10.09 -8.69
CA ALA A 30 -5.40 -10.67 -10.04
C ALA A 30 -4.46 -9.92 -11.01
N GLY A 31 -4.39 -8.59 -10.94
CA GLY A 31 -3.55 -7.75 -11.81
C GLY A 31 -2.08 -7.67 -11.37
N ALA A 32 -1.77 -7.83 -10.08
CA ALA A 32 -0.41 -7.83 -9.56
C ALA A 32 0.42 -9.01 -10.08
N ALA A 33 -0.22 -10.13 -10.43
CA ALA A 33 0.46 -11.35 -10.86
C ALA A 33 1.27 -11.22 -12.17
N THR A 34 0.87 -10.32 -13.09
CA THR A 34 1.47 -10.19 -14.43
C THR A 34 2.23 -8.87 -14.68
N GLY A 35 2.32 -7.97 -13.69
CA GLY A 35 3.00 -6.68 -13.82
C GLY A 35 2.19 -5.47 -13.35
N GLY A 36 0.96 -5.68 -12.88
CA GLY A 36 0.07 -4.61 -12.45
C GLY A 36 0.54 -3.85 -11.22
N LEU A 37 1.32 -4.46 -10.32
CA LEU A 37 1.87 -3.76 -9.15
C LEU A 37 2.92 -2.73 -9.55
N VAL A 38 3.88 -3.13 -10.39
CA VAL A 38 4.92 -2.22 -10.90
C VAL A 38 4.29 -1.09 -11.70
N GLY A 39 3.38 -1.43 -12.63
CA GLY A 39 2.67 -0.43 -13.43
C GLY A 39 1.81 0.52 -12.60
N ALA A 40 1.13 0.03 -11.56
CA ALA A 40 0.31 0.85 -10.67
C ALA A 40 1.16 1.83 -9.85
N LEU A 41 2.28 1.38 -9.28
CA LEU A 41 3.16 2.23 -8.47
C LEU A 41 3.84 3.31 -9.32
N VAL A 42 4.28 2.96 -10.54
CA VAL A 42 4.80 3.94 -11.51
C VAL A 42 3.71 4.94 -11.91
N GLY A 43 2.48 4.47 -12.14
CA GLY A 43 1.32 5.34 -12.41
C GLY A 43 0.97 6.30 -11.26
N TRP A 44 1.31 5.96 -10.02
CA TRP A 44 1.20 6.83 -8.85
C TRP A 44 2.40 7.79 -8.68
N GLY A 45 3.30 7.85 -9.66
CA GLY A 45 4.43 8.78 -9.67
C GLY A 45 5.67 8.28 -8.93
N MET A 46 5.72 6.99 -8.54
CA MET A 46 6.95 6.42 -8.00
C MET A 46 7.96 6.12 -9.13
N PRO A 47 9.24 6.46 -8.94
CA PRO A 47 10.28 6.16 -9.93
C PRO A 47 10.53 4.66 -10.03
N GLU A 48 10.70 4.17 -11.26
CA GLU A 48 10.76 2.75 -11.60
C GLU A 48 11.87 2.00 -10.83
N GLU A 49 13.02 2.64 -10.59
CA GLU A 49 14.11 2.05 -9.81
C GLU A 49 13.67 1.69 -8.39
N ARG A 50 12.85 2.54 -7.74
CA ARG A 50 12.33 2.27 -6.39
C ARG A 50 11.24 1.21 -6.42
N VAL A 51 10.39 1.24 -7.43
CA VAL A 51 9.27 0.31 -7.57
C VAL A 51 9.75 -1.14 -7.70
N LYS A 52 10.86 -1.39 -8.42
CA LYS A 52 11.45 -2.73 -8.49
C LYS A 52 11.82 -3.29 -7.12
N ARG A 53 12.34 -2.44 -6.22
CA ARG A 53 12.68 -2.85 -4.86
C ARG A 53 11.44 -3.15 -4.01
N TYR A 54 10.38 -2.37 -4.16
CA TYR A 54 9.11 -2.64 -3.49
C TYR A 54 8.44 -3.91 -4.00
N ASP A 55 8.47 -4.18 -5.31
CA ASP A 55 7.94 -5.43 -5.90
C ASP A 55 8.63 -6.66 -5.29
N GLU A 56 9.96 -6.64 -5.18
CA GLU A 56 10.70 -7.72 -4.53
C GLU A 56 10.34 -7.86 -3.04
N GLY A 57 10.21 -6.75 -2.31
CA GLY A 57 9.81 -6.74 -0.90
C GLY A 57 8.42 -7.35 -0.70
N ILE A 58 7.46 -6.97 -1.55
CA ILE A 58 6.09 -7.48 -1.50
C ILE A 58 6.03 -8.97 -1.89
N ARG A 59 6.77 -9.39 -2.93
CA ARG A 59 6.87 -10.81 -3.31
C ARG A 59 7.46 -11.69 -2.20
N LYS A 60 8.32 -11.14 -1.35
CA LYS A 60 8.87 -11.81 -0.16
C LYS A 60 7.91 -11.82 1.04
N GLY A 61 6.67 -11.33 0.87
CA GLY A 61 5.65 -11.26 1.92
C GLY A 61 5.65 -9.93 2.71
N GLY A 62 6.41 -8.92 2.26
CA GLY A 62 6.38 -7.58 2.83
C GLY A 62 5.10 -6.81 2.48
N ILE A 63 4.82 -5.76 3.24
CA ILE A 63 3.68 -4.87 3.03
C ILE A 63 4.22 -3.48 2.71
N LEU A 64 3.80 -2.91 1.57
CA LEU A 64 4.05 -1.50 1.24
C LEU A 64 2.90 -0.65 1.76
N MET A 65 3.23 0.43 2.46
CA MET A 65 2.27 1.36 3.02
C MET A 65 2.66 2.79 2.65
N GLY A 66 1.70 3.58 2.14
CA GLY A 66 1.90 4.98 1.73
C GLY A 66 0.95 5.91 2.46
N PHE A 67 1.42 7.12 2.78
CA PHE A 67 0.67 8.14 3.53
C PHE A 67 0.76 9.48 2.81
N SER A 68 -0.35 10.22 2.79
CA SER A 68 -0.36 11.62 2.38
C SER A 68 -0.43 12.47 3.65
N PRO A 69 0.67 13.07 4.10
CA PRO A 69 0.65 13.93 5.28
C PRO A 69 -0.19 15.18 5.01
N ARG A 70 -0.80 15.74 6.07
CA ARG A 70 -1.64 16.95 5.97
C ARG A 70 -0.82 18.23 5.90
N ASN A 71 0.36 18.23 6.50
CA ASN A 71 1.33 19.31 6.56
C ASN A 71 2.73 18.74 6.87
N ASP A 72 3.76 19.58 6.89
CA ASP A 72 5.13 19.15 7.14
C ASP A 72 5.33 18.56 8.54
N ASP A 73 4.68 19.12 9.58
CA ASP A 73 4.77 18.60 10.95
C ASP A 73 4.21 17.16 11.05
N ASP A 74 3.11 16.88 10.34
CA ASP A 74 2.47 15.57 10.25
C ASP A 74 3.38 14.58 9.48
N ALA A 75 4.07 15.05 8.43
CA ALA A 75 5.04 14.25 7.70
C ALA A 75 6.21 13.84 8.60
N ASP A 76 6.73 14.78 9.39
CA ASP A 76 7.88 14.55 10.27
C ASP A 76 7.50 13.65 11.46
N TYR A 77 6.29 13.81 12.00
CA TYR A 77 5.75 12.89 13.01
C TYR A 77 5.65 11.45 12.49
N ILE A 78 5.09 11.26 11.29
CA ILE A 78 4.96 9.93 10.67
C ILE A 78 6.35 9.33 10.40
N HIS A 79 7.27 10.12 9.82
CA HIS A 79 8.63 9.69 9.53
C HIS A 79 9.37 9.20 10.80
N ASN A 80 9.30 9.98 11.89
CA ASN A 80 9.94 9.62 13.15
C ASN A 80 9.31 8.38 13.80
N THR A 81 7.97 8.29 13.77
CA THR A 81 7.24 7.14 14.31
C THR A 81 7.59 5.85 13.56
N TRP A 82 7.77 5.94 12.24
CA TRP A 82 8.09 4.79 11.42
C TRP A 82 9.54 4.36 11.51
N THR A 83 10.47 5.32 11.59
CA THR A 83 11.90 5.06 11.79
C THR A 83 12.19 4.41 13.14
N THR A 84 11.41 4.76 14.17
CA THR A 84 11.49 4.12 15.49
C THR A 84 10.75 2.78 15.56
N SER A 85 9.88 2.50 14.59
CA SER A 85 9.22 1.21 14.42
C SER A 85 10.11 0.25 13.59
N ARG A 86 9.76 -1.04 13.54
CA ARG A 86 10.46 -2.02 12.66
C ARG A 86 10.17 -1.83 11.16
N ALA A 87 9.83 -0.62 10.73
CA ALA A 87 9.62 -0.34 9.32
C ALA A 87 10.95 -0.41 8.58
N GLN A 88 10.98 -1.11 7.46
CA GLN A 88 12.14 -1.17 6.58
C GLN A 88 11.89 -0.27 5.38
N ASP A 89 12.96 0.31 4.83
CA ASP A 89 12.91 1.17 3.62
C ASP A 89 11.92 2.35 3.73
N VAL A 90 12.02 3.14 4.82
CA VAL A 90 11.18 4.33 5.04
C VAL A 90 11.65 5.51 4.18
N TYR A 91 10.75 6.08 3.37
CA TYR A 91 11.00 7.28 2.55
C TYR A 91 10.01 8.39 2.90
N ARG A 92 10.49 9.63 2.94
CA ARG A 92 9.69 10.87 3.02
C ARG A 92 9.47 11.43 1.62
#